data_AF-A0A1V9ZWZ3-F1
#
_entry.id   AF-A0A1V9ZWZ3-F1
#
_cell.length_a   1.000
_cell.length_b   1.000
_cell.length_c   1.000
_cell.angle_alpha   90.00
_cell.angle_beta   90.00
_cell.angle_gamma   90.00
#
_symmetry.space_group_name_H-M   'P 1'
#
loop_
_entity.id
_entity.type
_entity.pdbx_description
1 polymer ?
#
loop_
_entity_poly.entity_id
_entity_poly.type
_entity_poly.pdbx_seq_one_letter_code
_entity_poly.pdbx_strand_id
1 'polypeptide(L)'
;MFEVLSAVLSFIMIIGLTFINGFWLITLDELELDHLNPADVCKRLNKVVIPEMVVHGLLLFACLVGWAPVVLILNIPVAIWHGKKYMQNQHFLDPTEILRFKNLKASRNEAIAKTIFFGLQIIYGMYWMVSAIITSSVRKSSP
;
A
#
# COMPACT_ATOMS: atom_id res chain seq x y z
N MET A 1 10.03 -22.56 8.11
CA MET A 1 8.80 -22.73 7.30
C MET A 1 7.89 -21.51 7.42
N PHE A 2 7.56 -21.06 8.64
CA PHE A 2 6.77 -19.84 8.88
C PHE A 2 7.37 -18.57 8.25
N GLU A 3 8.68 -18.37 8.31
CA GLU A 3 9.38 -17.22 7.71
C GLU A 3 9.15 -17.12 6.18
N VAL A 4 9.20 -18.26 5.48
CA VAL A 4 8.96 -18.32 4.03
C VAL A 4 7.50 -18.01 3.71
N LEU A 5 6.57 -18.57 4.50
CA LEU A 5 5.14 -18.32 4.34
C LEU A 5 4.81 -16.83 4.53
N SER A 6 5.36 -16.20 5.57
CA SER A 6 5.20 -14.75 5.79
C SER A 6 5.80 -13.94 4.65
N ALA A 7 6.97 -14.31 4.14
CA ALA A 7 7.61 -13.58 3.06
C ALA A 7 6.81 -13.63 1.74
N VAL A 8 6.29 -14.82 1.38
CA VAL A 8 5.42 -14.99 0.21
C VAL A 8 4.10 -14.24 0.38
N LEU A 9 3.47 -14.33 1.56
CA LEU A 9 2.23 -13.63 1.84
C LEU A 9 2.40 -12.11 1.76
N SER A 10 3.45 -11.56 2.38
CA SER A 10 3.79 -10.15 2.31
C SER A 10 4.06 -9.70 0.89
N PHE A 11 4.75 -10.51 0.07
CA PHE A 11 4.99 -10.18 -1.34
C PHE A 11 3.69 -10.05 -2.14
N ILE A 12 2.76 -10.99 -1.97
CA ILE A 12 1.44 -10.94 -2.62
C ILE A 12 0.65 -9.70 -2.15
N MET A 13 0.71 -9.37 -0.85
CA MET A 13 0.06 -8.17 -0.31
C MET A 13 0.66 -6.88 -0.86
N ILE A 14 1.99 -6.79 -1.02
CA ILE A 14 2.67 -5.63 -1.62
C ILE A 14 2.20 -5.45 -3.07
N ILE A 15 2.10 -6.54 -3.85
CA ILE A 15 1.57 -6.47 -5.22
C ILE A 15 0.14 -5.94 -5.21
N GLY A 16 -0.73 -6.49 -4.35
CA GLY A 16 -2.11 -6.04 -4.21
C GLY A 16 -2.22 -4.55 -3.88
N LEU A 17 -1.39 -4.07 -2.94
CA LEU A 17 -1.32 -2.65 -2.57
C LEU A 17 -0.86 -1.78 -3.75
N THR A 18 0.12 -2.21 -4.53
CA THR A 18 0.56 -1.48 -5.73
C THR A 18 -0.58 -1.34 -6.75
N PHE A 19 -1.36 -2.39 -6.99
CA PHE A 19 -2.51 -2.32 -7.89
C PHE A 19 -3.60 -1.37 -7.37
N ILE A 20 -3.91 -1.41 -6.07
CA ILE A 20 -4.87 -0.48 -5.46
C ILE A 20 -4.37 0.97 -5.63
N ASN A 21 -3.10 1.25 -5.36
CA ASN A 21 -2.51 2.58 -5.55
C ASN A 21 -2.48 3.02 -7.03
N GLY A 22 -2.28 2.08 -7.95
CA GLY A 22 -2.45 2.34 -9.38
C GLY A 22 -3.88 2.72 -9.76
N PHE A 23 -4.89 2.07 -9.17
CA PHE A 23 -6.29 2.44 -9.35
C PHE A 23 -6.59 3.86 -8.82
N TRP A 24 -5.99 4.25 -7.69
CA TRP A 24 -6.07 5.64 -7.19
C TRP A 24 -5.52 6.62 -8.22
N LEU A 25 -4.33 6.35 -8.76
CA LEU A 25 -3.69 7.23 -9.74
C LEU A 25 -4.56 7.42 -10.98
N ILE A 26 -5.05 6.33 -11.57
CA ILE A 26 -5.86 6.36 -12.80
C ILE A 26 -7.17 7.11 -12.55
N THR A 27 -7.86 6.83 -11.45
CA THR A 27 -9.15 7.49 -11.14
C THR A 27 -8.96 9.00 -10.88
N LEU A 28 -7.85 9.40 -10.28
CA LEU A 28 -7.51 10.82 -10.08
C LEU A 28 -7.11 11.51 -11.39
N ASP A 29 -6.45 10.80 -12.31
CA ASP A 29 -6.11 11.31 -13.64
C ASP A 29 -7.36 11.47 -14.52
N GLU A 30 -8.32 10.53 -14.46
CA GLU A 30 -9.64 10.65 -15.09
C GLU A 30 -10.43 11.86 -14.57
N LEU A 31 -10.26 12.24 -13.31
CA LEU A 31 -10.84 13.46 -12.74
C LEU A 31 -10.12 14.74 -13.23
N GLU A 32 -8.80 14.70 -13.40
CA GLU A 32 -8.01 15.84 -13.91
C GLU A 32 -8.29 16.12 -15.40
N LEU A 33 -8.56 15.08 -16.17
CA LEU A 33 -8.95 15.17 -17.59
C LEU A 33 -10.44 15.52 -17.80
N ASP A 34 -11.18 15.81 -16.73
CA ASP A 34 -12.62 16.14 -16.74
C ASP A 34 -13.49 15.03 -17.37
N HIS A 35 -13.01 13.77 -17.33
CA HIS A 35 -13.73 12.61 -17.88
C HIS A 35 -14.77 12.05 -16.91
N LEU A 36 -14.59 12.25 -15.60
CA LEU A 36 -15.48 11.76 -14.55
C LEU A 36 -15.91 12.88 -13.60
N ASN A 37 -17.15 12.76 -13.12
CA ASN A 37 -17.64 13.63 -12.06
C ASN A 37 -16.92 13.35 -10.73
N PRO A 38 -16.64 14.39 -9.92
CA PRO A 38 -15.98 14.26 -8.62
C PRO A 38 -16.76 13.35 -7.65
N ALA A 39 -18.10 13.35 -7.71
CA ALA A 39 -18.93 12.49 -6.89
C ALA A 39 -18.74 10.99 -7.22
N ASP A 40 -18.61 10.66 -8.52
CA ASP A 40 -18.38 9.29 -8.97
C ASP A 40 -16.97 8.82 -8.59
N VAL A 41 -15.97 9.70 -8.71
CA VAL A 41 -14.61 9.45 -8.26
C VAL A 41 -14.55 9.19 -6.75
N CYS A 42 -15.15 10.06 -5.92
CA CYS A 42 -15.23 9.84 -4.47
C CYS A 42 -15.89 8.50 -4.12
N LYS A 43 -16.98 8.13 -4.80
CA LYS A 43 -17.66 6.85 -4.57
C LYS A 43 -16.79 5.63 -4.92
N ARG A 44 -15.99 5.71 -5.99
CA ARG A 44 -15.04 4.66 -6.39
C ARG A 44 -13.87 4.57 -5.43
N LEU A 45 -13.27 5.70 -5.08
CA LEU A 45 -12.12 5.77 -4.18
C LEU A 45 -12.48 5.35 -2.75
N ASN A 46 -13.61 5.80 -2.21
CA ASN A 46 -14.05 5.44 -0.85
C ASN A 46 -14.29 3.94 -0.67
N LYS A 47 -14.64 3.21 -1.74
CA LYS A 47 -14.76 1.74 -1.70
C LYS A 47 -13.41 1.04 -1.57
N VAL A 48 -12.32 1.65 -2.05
CA VAL A 48 -10.97 1.05 -2.02
C VAL A 48 -10.13 1.52 -0.84
N VAL A 49 -10.46 2.66 -0.21
CA VAL A 49 -9.79 3.18 1.00
C VAL A 49 -9.73 2.12 2.11
N ILE A 50 -10.88 1.54 2.46
CA ILE A 50 -10.96 0.58 3.58
C ILE A 50 -10.16 -0.69 3.26
N PRO A 51 -10.34 -1.35 2.09
CA PRO A 51 -9.49 -2.47 1.68
C PRO A 51 -8.00 -2.16 1.72
N GLU A 52 -7.56 -0.99 1.25
CA GLU A 52 -6.14 -0.59 1.27
C GLU A 52 -5.59 -0.57 2.70
N MET A 53 -6.31 0.08 3.63
CA MET A 53 -5.90 0.16 5.03
C MET A 53 -5.85 -1.22 5.70
N VAL A 54 -6.81 -2.09 5.40
CA VAL A 54 -6.83 -3.47 5.93
C VAL A 54 -5.63 -4.26 5.41
N VAL A 55 -5.38 -4.25 4.09
CA VAL A 55 -4.26 -4.97 3.49
C VAL A 55 -2.92 -4.43 4.00
N HIS A 56 -2.78 -3.12 4.16
CA HIS A 56 -1.57 -2.52 4.72
C HIS A 56 -1.36 -2.89 6.20
N GLY A 57 -2.43 -2.96 7.00
CA GLY A 57 -2.37 -3.45 8.38
C GLY A 57 -1.96 -4.93 8.45
N LEU A 58 -2.53 -5.76 7.58
CA LEU A 58 -2.17 -7.18 7.48
C LEU A 58 -0.71 -7.37 7.02
N LEU A 59 -0.21 -6.52 6.12
CA LEU A 59 1.19 -6.54 5.69
C LEU A 59 2.14 -6.27 6.86
N LEU A 60 1.86 -5.25 7.68
CA LEU A 60 2.65 -4.93 8.87
C LEU A 60 2.64 -6.10 9.87
N PHE A 61 1.48 -6.73 10.08
CA PHE A 61 1.35 -7.90 10.94
C PHE A 61 2.16 -9.10 10.40
N ALA A 62 2.08 -9.37 9.09
CA ALA A 62 2.86 -10.43 8.45
C ALA A 62 4.37 -10.17 8.56
N CYS A 63 4.82 -8.91 8.45
CA CYS A 63 6.21 -8.53 8.64
C CYS A 63 6.69 -8.66 10.10
N LEU A 64 5.81 -8.45 11.09
CA LEU A 64 6.11 -8.72 12.51
C LEU A 64 6.32 -10.23 12.74
N VAL A 65 5.43 -11.06 12.21
CA VAL A 65 5.52 -12.53 12.34
C VAL A 65 6.73 -13.09 11.60
N GLY A 66 7.04 -12.54 10.42
CA GLY A 66 8.19 -12.95 9.60
C GLY A 66 9.53 -12.37 10.03
N TRP A 67 9.58 -11.60 11.12
CA TRP A 67 10.75 -10.92 11.66
C TRP A 67 11.56 -10.14 10.61
N ALA A 68 10.86 -9.26 9.87
CA ALA A 68 11.45 -8.40 8.83
C ALA A 68 11.55 -6.93 9.29
N PRO A 69 12.56 -6.56 10.11
CA PRO A 69 12.63 -5.23 10.70
C PRO A 69 12.80 -4.11 9.67
N VAL A 70 13.48 -4.38 8.55
CA VAL A 70 13.72 -3.38 7.50
C VAL A 70 12.43 -2.99 6.79
N VAL A 71 11.60 -3.96 6.38
CA VAL A 71 10.29 -3.70 5.76
C VAL A 71 9.38 -2.98 6.75
N LEU A 72 9.39 -3.42 8.00
CA LEU A 72 8.56 -2.83 9.03
C LEU A 72 8.89 -1.35 9.26
N ILE A 73 10.17 -1.02 9.42
CA ILE A 73 10.62 0.38 9.57
C ILE A 73 10.24 1.22 8.35
N LEU A 74 10.38 0.67 7.13
CA LEU A 74 10.04 1.39 5.90
C LEU A 74 8.52 1.70 5.81
N ASN A 75 7.67 0.81 6.33
CA ASN A 75 6.20 0.96 6.28
C ASN A 75 5.61 1.72 7.49
N ILE A 76 6.36 1.94 8.57
CA ILE A 76 5.91 2.72 9.74
C ILE A 76 5.44 4.13 9.36
N PRO A 77 6.18 4.94 8.56
CA PRO A 77 5.73 6.28 8.17
C PRO A 77 4.39 6.27 7.44
N VAL A 78 4.17 5.29 6.55
CA VAL A 78 2.91 5.12 5.81
C VAL A 78 1.79 4.68 6.76
N ALA A 79 2.09 3.81 7.72
CA ALA A 79 1.15 3.39 8.76
C ALA A 79 0.70 4.55 9.66
N ILE A 80 1.64 5.40 10.08
CA ILE A 80 1.35 6.61 10.86
C ILE A 80 0.46 7.57 10.05
N TRP A 81 0.74 7.72 8.76
CA TRP A 81 -0.07 8.54 7.88
C TRP A 81 -1.51 8.01 7.74
N HIS A 82 -1.68 6.71 7.53
CA HIS A 82 -3.00 6.06 7.54
C HIS A 82 -3.71 6.21 8.91
N GLY A 83 -2.99 6.03 10.02
CA GLY A 83 -3.54 6.19 11.36
C GLY A 83 -4.01 7.62 11.66
N LYS A 84 -3.23 8.63 11.24
CA LYS A 84 -3.61 10.03 11.36
C LYS A 84 -4.87 10.35 10.55
N LYS A 85 -4.96 9.84 9.32
CA LYS A 85 -6.12 10.03 8.44
C LYS A 85 -7.38 9.35 8.99
N TYR A 86 -7.21 8.20 9.65
CA TYR A 86 -8.28 7.52 10.38
C TYR A 86 -8.77 8.33 11.59
N MET A 87 -7.85 8.77 12.45
CA MET A 87 -8.19 9.57 13.65
C MET A 87 -8.86 10.91 13.31
N GLN A 88 -8.55 11.51 12.16
CA GLN A 88 -9.12 12.78 11.73
C GLN A 88 -10.48 12.61 11.03
N ASN A 89 -11.03 11.40 10.91
CA ASN A 89 -12.23 11.09 10.12
C ASN A 89 -12.17 11.50 8.64
N GLN A 90 -10.97 11.78 8.11
CA GLN A 90 -10.71 12.20 6.72
C GLN A 90 -10.41 11.01 5.80
N HIS A 91 -10.89 9.81 6.15
CA HIS A 91 -10.72 8.61 5.34
C HIS A 91 -11.71 8.55 4.18
N PHE A 92 -12.86 9.25 4.28
CA PHE A 92 -13.76 9.44 3.15
C PHE A 92 -13.40 10.72 2.40
N LEU A 93 -13.28 10.61 1.08
CA LEU A 93 -13.12 11.77 0.21
C LEU A 93 -14.48 12.45 0.00
N ASP A 94 -14.53 13.74 0.32
CA ASP A 94 -15.69 14.58 0.03
C ASP A 94 -15.59 15.21 -1.37
N PRO A 95 -16.67 15.15 -2.19
CA PRO A 95 -16.69 15.68 -3.56
C PRO A 95 -16.37 17.17 -3.64
N THR A 96 -16.77 17.95 -2.64
CA THR A 96 -16.52 19.40 -2.55
C THR A 96 -15.07 19.72 -2.21
N GLU A 97 -14.37 18.85 -1.48
CA GLU A 97 -12.97 19.08 -1.11
C GLU A 97 -12.01 18.68 -2.21
N ILE A 98 -12.31 17.61 -2.98
CA ILE A 98 -11.43 17.14 -4.06
C ILE A 98 -11.45 18.08 -5.28
N LEU A 99 -12.56 18.79 -5.50
CA LEU A 99 -12.68 19.81 -6.54
C LEU A 99 -11.78 21.03 -6.31
N ARG A 100 -11.31 21.24 -5.07
CA ARG A 100 -10.34 22.28 -4.81
C ARG A 100 -9.00 21.86 -5.43
N PHE A 101 -8.58 22.56 -6.49
CA PHE A 101 -7.38 22.25 -7.28
C PHE A 101 -6.12 21.93 -6.44
N LYS A 102 -5.97 22.60 -5.30
CA LYS A 102 -4.88 22.36 -4.34
C LYS A 102 -4.95 20.96 -3.70
N ASN A 103 -6.14 20.49 -3.34
CA ASN A 103 -6.38 19.18 -2.73
C ASN A 103 -6.30 18.06 -3.76
N LEU A 104 -6.76 18.29 -5.00
CA LEU A 104 -6.60 17.36 -6.12
C LEU A 104 -5.11 17.08 -6.38
N LYS A 105 -4.31 18.14 -6.57
CA LYS A 105 -2.88 18.02 -6.84
C LYS A 105 -2.11 17.39 -5.66
N ALA A 106 -2.51 17.70 -4.42
CA ALA A 106 -1.94 17.07 -3.23
C ALA A 106 -2.25 15.57 -3.20
N SER A 107 -3.52 15.18 -3.39
CA SER A 107 -3.95 13.77 -3.38
C SER A 107 -3.30 12.96 -4.51
N ARG A 108 -3.13 13.57 -5.69
CA ARG A 108 -2.40 12.96 -6.81
C ARG A 108 -0.93 12.77 -6.50
N ASN A 109 -0.26 13.78 -5.96
CA ASN A 109 1.15 13.66 -5.55
C ASN A 109 1.34 12.60 -4.45
N GLU A 110 0.40 12.49 -3.51
CA GLU A 110 0.39 11.43 -2.50
C GLU A 110 0.25 10.03 -3.14
N ALA A 111 -0.69 9.86 -4.08
CA ALA A 111 -0.89 8.61 -4.80
C ALA A 111 0.34 8.23 -5.65
N ILE A 112 0.99 9.20 -6.30
CA ILE A 112 2.26 9.00 -7.02
C ILE A 112 3.36 8.54 -6.07
N ALA A 113 3.54 9.25 -4.95
CA ALA A 113 4.57 8.92 -3.97
C ALA A 113 4.37 7.51 -3.39
N LYS A 114 3.13 7.15 -3.05
CA LYS A 114 2.78 5.80 -2.59
C LYS A 114 3.04 4.75 -3.66
N THR A 115 2.67 5.01 -4.91
CA THR A 115 2.87 4.07 -6.03
C THR A 115 4.35 3.80 -6.25
N ILE A 116 5.20 4.84 -6.24
CA ILE A 116 6.65 4.69 -6.34
C ILE A 116 7.20 3.91 -5.14
N PHE A 117 6.74 4.24 -3.92
CA PHE A 117 7.14 3.55 -2.71
C PHE A 117 6.82 2.05 -2.75
N PHE A 118 5.58 1.67 -3.05
CA PHE A 118 5.21 0.26 -3.17
C PHE A 118 5.88 -0.43 -4.36
N GLY A 119 6.13 0.29 -5.46
CA GLY A 119 6.93 -0.19 -6.58
C GLY A 119 8.36 -0.56 -6.20
N LEU A 120 9.05 0.30 -5.45
CA LEU A 120 10.38 -0.02 -4.88
C LEU A 120 10.29 -1.18 -3.88
N GLN A 121 9.20 -1.23 -3.11
CA GLN A 121 8.99 -2.28 -2.13
C GLN A 121 8.74 -3.66 -2.77
N ILE A 122 8.26 -3.74 -4.01
CA ILE A 122 8.20 -5.00 -4.77
C ILE A 122 9.61 -5.57 -4.96
N ILE A 123 10.57 -4.73 -5.36
CA ILE A 123 11.97 -5.15 -5.59
C ILE A 123 12.56 -5.70 -4.29
N TYR A 124 12.37 -4.96 -3.18
CA TYR A 124 12.83 -5.41 -1.88
C TYR A 124 12.11 -6.67 -1.39
N GLY A 125 10.79 -6.74 -1.55
CA GLY A 125 9.97 -7.89 -1.17
C GLY A 125 10.38 -9.17 -1.90
N MET A 126 10.72 -9.04 -3.19
CA MET A 126 11.26 -10.15 -3.99
C MET A 126 12.61 -10.64 -3.43
N TYR A 127 13.53 -9.72 -3.13
CA TYR A 127 14.82 -10.05 -2.51
C TYR A 127 14.64 -10.77 -1.17
N TRP A 128 13.75 -10.28 -0.31
CA TRP A 128 13.48 -10.88 0.99
C TRP A 128 12.87 -12.29 0.85
N MET A 129 11.92 -12.48 -0.07
CA MET A 129 11.31 -13.78 -0.36
C MET A 129 12.36 -14.81 -0.81
N VAL A 130 13.22 -14.45 -1.76
CA VAL A 130 14.30 -15.34 -2.23
C VAL A 130 15.27 -15.68 -1.10
N SER A 131 15.67 -14.68 -0.31
CA SER A 131 16.57 -14.87 0.83
C SER A 131 15.98 -15.80 1.89
N ALA A 132 14.68 -15.67 2.18
CA ALA A 132 13.97 -16.55 3.10
C ALA A 132 13.91 -18.00 2.58
N ILE A 133 13.66 -18.19 1.28
CA ILE A 133 13.64 -19.52 0.64
C ILE A 133 15.02 -20.17 0.72
N ILE A 134 16.08 -19.46 0.33
CA ILE A 134 17.46 -19.98 0.37
C ILE A 134 17.85 -20.37 1.79
N THR A 135 17.60 -19.49 2.77
CA THR A 135 17.91 -19.75 4.18
C THR A 135 17.16 -20.99 4.69
N SER A 136 15.89 -21.17 4.28
CA SER A 136 15.11 -22.34 4.65
C SER A 136 15.65 -23.64 4.02
N SER A 137 16.18 -23.56 2.80
CA SER A 137 16.79 -24.70 2.10
C SER A 137 18.11 -25.10 2.77
N VAL A 138 18.96 -24.12 3.12
CA VAL A 138 20.23 -24.37 3.81
C VAL A 138 20.01 -25.01 5.18
N ARG A 139 19.02 -24.52 5.96
CA ARG A 139 18.67 -25.09 7.26
C ARG A 139 18.22 -26.54 7.17
N LYS A 140 17.62 -26.95 6.04
CA LYS A 140 17.20 -28.34 5.81
C LYS A 140 18.38 -29.27 5.42
N SER A 141 19.46 -28.71 4.87
CA SER A 141 20.68 -29.45 4.50
C SER A 141 21.73 -29.55 5.60
N SER A 142 21.60 -28.78 6.68
CA SER A 142 22.46 -28.90 7.86
C SER A 142 21.99 -30.09 8.73
N PRO A 143 22.84 -31.09 9.01
CA PRO A 143 22.50 -32.26 9.83
C PRO A 143 22.19 -31.92 11.28
#